data_AF-A0A093R420-F1
#
_entry.id   AF-A0A093R420-F1
#
_cell.length_a   1.000
_cell.length_b   1.000
_cell.length_c   1.000
_cell.angle_alpha   90.00
_cell.angle_beta   90.00
_cell.angle_gamma   90.00
#
_symmetry.space_group_name_H-M   'P 1'
#
loop_
_entity.id
_entity.type
_entity.pdbx_description
1 polymer ?
#
loop_
_entity_poly.entity_id
_entity_poly.type
_entity_poly.pdbx_seq_one_letter_code
_entity_poly.pdbx_strand_id
1 'polypeptide(L)'
;CDQYKKGIISGSTCKDLCEERSLLFQHCLSSSPTQQVYSGLWRETEVIIKCGIEEALKADSHPDSVPRRDMVLFDKPTRGTSMDEFKEMLLNFLKSNLGDQPSLAALVSRIIAMADVNRDGKVSLAEAKSIWALLQLNEFLLMLSLHEKEHTSKLLGHCGDLYVTEKIPHTSLYGVDVPPFLQSLLPSIVHQIIHQWFAPAWPRRAKIAIGLLEFVEEIFHGTYGNFYICETSFKNVGYNDKYDFKMVNLRKVATEMTIRGFLKGRHCEQNVDCTYGKDCMATCDKLLKQCKSDMVQPNLAKVCGLLQDYLLYGAPLELKEELQKQLRTCMTLSGLASQMEVHHSLVLNNLKTLLWKKISNTKYS
;
A
#
# COMPACT_ATOMS: atom_id res chain seq x y z
N CYS A 1 -11.14 -12.68 20.32
CA CYS A 1 -10.88 -13.87 21.16
C CYS A 1 -12.09 -14.76 21.38
N ASP A 2 -13.27 -14.24 21.74
CA ASP A 2 -14.46 -15.10 21.90
C ASP A 2 -14.83 -15.87 20.63
N GLN A 3 -14.72 -15.23 19.46
CA GLN A 3 -14.91 -15.88 18.16
C GLN A 3 -13.92 -17.04 17.93
N TYR A 4 -12.67 -16.89 18.36
CA TYR A 4 -11.65 -17.94 18.26
C TYR A 4 -11.98 -19.12 19.18
N LYS A 5 -12.34 -18.84 20.45
CA LYS A 5 -12.77 -19.88 21.41
C LYS A 5 -14.00 -20.66 20.95
N LYS A 6 -14.89 -20.02 20.19
CA LYS A 6 -16.07 -20.66 19.58
C LYS A 6 -15.75 -21.42 18.29
N GLY A 7 -14.51 -21.40 17.80
CA GLY A 7 -14.11 -22.03 16.54
C GLY A 7 -14.69 -21.35 15.30
N ILE A 8 -15.03 -20.06 15.39
CA ILE A 8 -15.60 -19.29 14.27
C ILE A 8 -14.50 -18.69 13.39
N ILE A 9 -13.39 -18.30 14.02
CA ILE A 9 -12.19 -17.77 13.36
C ILE A 9 -10.97 -18.61 13.72
N SER A 10 -9.93 -18.51 12.90
CA SER A 10 -8.62 -19.11 13.09
C SER A 10 -7.54 -18.10 12.69
N GLY A 11 -6.28 -18.49 12.88
CA GLY A 11 -5.14 -17.70 12.46
C GLY A 11 -3.88 -18.06 13.24
N SER A 12 -2.74 -17.83 12.61
CA SER A 12 -1.43 -18.20 13.15
C SER A 12 -1.08 -17.51 14.47
N THR A 13 -1.68 -16.36 14.78
CA THR A 13 -1.44 -15.61 16.03
C THR A 13 -2.60 -15.69 17.01
N CYS A 14 -3.70 -16.40 16.70
CA CYS A 14 -4.86 -16.45 17.60
C CYS A 14 -4.51 -17.05 18.97
N LYS A 15 -3.66 -18.07 19.00
CA LYS A 15 -3.21 -18.70 20.24
C LYS A 15 -2.34 -17.74 21.07
N ASP A 16 -1.36 -17.11 20.43
CA ASP A 16 -0.48 -16.10 21.03
C ASP A 16 -1.29 -14.91 21.60
N LEU A 17 -2.36 -14.50 20.89
CA LEU A 17 -3.21 -13.37 21.28
C LEU A 17 -4.19 -13.72 22.40
N CYS A 18 -4.90 -14.84 22.28
CA CYS A 18 -6.11 -15.12 23.08
C CYS A 18 -5.89 -16.10 24.24
N GLU A 19 -4.85 -16.92 24.18
CA GLU A 19 -4.55 -17.95 25.18
C GLU A 19 -3.23 -17.67 25.90
N GLU A 20 -2.13 -17.61 25.15
CA GLU A 20 -0.77 -17.45 25.72
C GLU A 20 -0.48 -16.01 26.16
N ARG A 21 -1.20 -15.04 25.60
CA ARG A 21 -1.01 -13.58 25.83
C ARG A 21 0.43 -13.14 25.56
N SER A 22 1.09 -13.77 24.61
CA SER A 22 2.45 -13.45 24.16
C SER A 22 2.47 -12.39 23.05
N LEU A 23 1.30 -12.11 22.42
CA LEU A 23 1.05 -10.97 21.54
C LEU A 23 0.24 -9.90 22.29
N LEU A 24 0.88 -8.76 22.58
CA LEU A 24 0.32 -7.69 23.39
C LEU A 24 0.13 -6.40 22.59
N PHE A 25 -1.03 -5.78 22.74
CA PHE A 25 -1.30 -4.43 22.24
C PHE A 25 -0.65 -3.40 23.16
N GLN A 26 -0.10 -2.34 22.58
CA GLN A 26 0.47 -1.21 23.29
C GLN A 26 -0.27 0.08 22.89
N HIS A 27 0.34 0.95 22.08
CA HIS A 27 -0.20 2.27 21.76
C HIS A 27 -1.06 2.23 20.49
N CYS A 28 -2.20 2.94 20.50
CA CYS A 28 -2.94 3.22 19.28
C CYS A 28 -2.19 4.29 18.46
N LEU A 29 -1.91 3.97 17.20
CA LEU A 29 -1.24 4.85 16.24
C LEU A 29 -2.24 5.49 15.25
N SER A 30 -3.51 5.12 15.32
CA SER A 30 -4.54 5.59 14.39
C SER A 30 -5.11 6.95 14.77
N SER A 31 -5.34 7.78 13.74
CA SER A 31 -6.12 9.01 13.82
C SER A 31 -7.60 8.83 13.41
N SER A 32 -7.96 7.66 12.86
CA SER A 32 -9.32 7.33 12.42
C SER A 32 -9.91 6.17 13.24
N PRO A 33 -11.21 6.24 13.61
CA PRO A 33 -11.89 5.15 14.30
C PRO A 33 -12.18 3.94 13.39
N THR A 34 -12.29 4.14 12.07
CA THR A 34 -12.65 3.09 11.10
C THR A 34 -11.51 2.11 10.84
N GLN A 35 -10.31 2.44 11.29
CA GLN A 35 -9.09 1.74 10.93
C GLN A 35 -8.11 1.86 12.08
N GLN A 36 -7.93 0.78 12.83
CA GLN A 36 -7.09 0.81 14.02
C GLN A 36 -5.74 0.13 13.75
N VAL A 37 -4.67 0.87 14.00
CA VAL A 37 -3.29 0.43 13.92
C VAL A 37 -2.72 0.61 15.32
N TYR A 38 -2.13 -0.45 15.85
CA TYR A 38 -1.53 -0.47 17.17
C TYR A 38 -0.06 -0.86 17.07
N SER A 39 0.77 -0.25 17.89
CA SER A 39 2.05 -0.87 18.25
C SER A 39 1.79 -2.06 19.16
N GLY A 40 2.66 -3.06 19.11
CA GLY A 40 2.55 -4.22 19.96
C GLY A 40 3.89 -4.90 20.21
N LEU A 41 3.87 -5.86 21.11
CA LEU A 41 5.01 -6.71 21.43
C LEU A 41 4.60 -8.16 21.21
N TRP A 42 5.35 -8.89 20.38
CA TRP A 42 5.15 -10.32 20.18
C TRP A 42 6.45 -11.06 20.49
N ARG A 43 6.45 -11.85 21.57
CA ARG A 43 7.64 -12.59 22.04
C ARG A 43 8.87 -11.68 22.11
N GLU A 44 8.72 -10.54 22.79
CA GLU A 44 9.74 -9.50 22.98
C GLU A 44 10.19 -8.75 21.70
N THR A 45 9.56 -9.02 20.55
CA THR A 45 9.82 -8.30 19.31
C THR A 45 8.74 -7.24 19.08
N GLU A 46 9.14 -6.02 18.72
CA GLU A 46 8.18 -4.97 18.37
C GLU A 46 7.47 -5.29 17.05
N VAL A 47 6.14 -5.18 17.06
CA VAL A 47 5.27 -5.47 15.90
C VAL A 47 4.23 -4.38 15.71
N ILE A 48 3.62 -4.36 14.52
CA ILE A 48 2.45 -3.54 14.23
C ILE A 48 1.24 -4.45 14.07
N ILE A 49 0.19 -4.17 14.83
CA ILE A 49 -1.08 -4.89 14.79
C ILE A 49 -2.10 -4.02 14.06
N LYS A 50 -2.71 -4.54 13.00
CA LYS A 50 -3.67 -3.83 12.17
C LYS A 50 -5.02 -4.54 12.24
N CYS A 51 -6.06 -3.76 12.51
CA CYS A 51 -7.43 -4.23 12.61
C CYS A 51 -8.29 -3.53 11.56
N GLY A 52 -8.96 -4.31 10.70
CA GLY A 52 -9.97 -3.79 9.79
C GLY A 52 -11.29 -3.58 10.52
N ILE A 53 -11.64 -2.33 10.84
CA ILE A 53 -12.98 -1.98 11.38
C ILE A 53 -13.88 -1.41 10.26
N GLU A 54 -13.41 -1.47 9.00
CA GLU A 54 -13.91 -0.66 7.89
C GLU A 54 -15.35 -0.95 7.44
N GLU A 55 -15.97 -2.03 7.90
CA GLU A 55 -17.28 -2.47 7.38
C GLU A 55 -18.42 -2.43 8.41
N ALA A 56 -18.14 -2.00 9.65
CA ALA A 56 -19.21 -1.63 10.59
C ALA A 56 -19.65 -0.15 10.45
N LEU A 57 -18.89 0.68 9.73
CA LEU A 57 -19.08 2.14 9.69
C LEU A 57 -19.24 2.74 8.27
N LYS A 58 -19.35 1.94 7.20
CA LYS A 58 -19.73 2.42 5.85
C LYS A 58 -21.24 2.70 5.73
N ALA A 59 -21.84 3.26 6.77
CA ALA A 59 -23.01 4.12 6.62
C ALA A 59 -22.46 5.55 6.44
N ASP A 60 -22.94 6.27 5.43
CA ASP A 60 -22.65 7.68 5.14
C ASP A 60 -21.53 7.99 4.13
N SER A 61 -21.80 7.77 2.84
CA SER A 61 -21.38 8.69 1.76
C SER A 61 -22.07 8.48 0.40
N HIS A 62 -23.33 8.01 0.37
CA HIS A 62 -24.16 8.01 -0.85
C HIS A 62 -25.63 8.22 -0.45
N PRO A 63 -26.32 9.29 -0.92
CA PRO A 63 -27.71 9.54 -0.54
C PRO A 63 -28.72 8.51 -1.07
N ASP A 64 -28.34 7.70 -2.07
CA ASP A 64 -29.27 6.80 -2.79
C ASP A 64 -28.84 5.32 -2.83
N SER A 65 -27.87 4.89 -2.02
CA SER A 65 -27.57 3.47 -1.88
C SER A 65 -28.30 2.89 -0.68
N VAL A 66 -29.24 1.98 -0.93
CA VAL A 66 -29.89 1.12 0.09
C VAL A 66 -28.83 0.64 1.08
N PRO A 67 -29.04 0.81 2.41
CA PRO A 67 -28.05 0.41 3.39
C PRO A 67 -27.76 -1.08 3.21
N ARG A 68 -26.55 -1.41 2.73
CA ARG A 68 -26.08 -2.79 2.72
C ARG A 68 -25.91 -3.19 4.18
N ARG A 69 -26.93 -3.90 4.66
CA ARG A 69 -27.07 -4.60 5.94
C ARG A 69 -25.74 -4.90 6.62
N ASP A 70 -25.69 -4.61 7.92
CA ASP A 70 -24.75 -5.13 8.92
C ASP A 70 -24.02 -6.37 8.41
N MET A 71 -22.77 -6.21 7.95
CA MET A 71 -21.98 -7.34 7.53
C MET A 71 -21.63 -8.12 8.79
N VAL A 72 -22.36 -9.22 9.05
CA VAL A 72 -22.01 -10.15 10.11
C VAL A 72 -20.57 -10.61 9.84
N LEU A 73 -19.65 -10.14 10.67
CA LEU A 73 -18.23 -10.48 10.57
C LEU A 73 -18.11 -12.02 10.46
N PHE A 74 -17.37 -12.49 9.46
CA PHE A 74 -17.13 -13.92 9.19
C PHE A 74 -18.36 -14.73 8.76
N ASP A 75 -19.31 -14.16 8.02
CA ASP A 75 -20.43 -14.92 7.43
C ASP A 75 -19.99 -15.81 6.25
N LYS A 76 -18.97 -15.38 5.49
CA LYS A 76 -18.45 -16.09 4.32
C LYS A 76 -17.06 -16.71 4.57
N PRO A 77 -16.78 -17.90 4.00
CA PRO A 77 -17.72 -18.77 3.29
C PRO A 77 -18.74 -19.43 4.23
N THR A 78 -19.85 -19.90 3.66
CA THR A 78 -20.94 -20.56 4.41
C THR A 78 -20.56 -21.98 4.81
N ARG A 79 -21.23 -22.52 5.83
CA ARG A 79 -21.03 -23.91 6.24
C ARG A 79 -21.44 -24.85 5.09
N GLY A 80 -20.60 -25.83 4.78
CA GLY A 80 -20.82 -26.75 3.66
C GLY A 80 -20.08 -26.38 2.37
N THR A 81 -19.45 -25.21 2.31
CA THR A 81 -18.56 -24.85 1.19
C THR A 81 -17.39 -25.83 1.10
N SER A 82 -17.25 -26.48 -0.05
CA SER A 82 -16.16 -27.40 -0.35
C SER A 82 -14.85 -26.66 -0.64
N MET A 83 -13.74 -27.40 -0.65
CA MET A 83 -12.42 -26.81 -0.94
C MET A 83 -12.34 -26.24 -2.37
N ASP A 84 -12.97 -26.89 -3.34
CA ASP A 84 -12.96 -26.44 -4.73
C ASP A 84 -13.88 -25.24 -4.94
N GLU A 85 -15.04 -25.21 -4.29
CA GLU A 85 -15.88 -24.00 -4.24
C GLU A 85 -15.13 -22.83 -3.60
N PHE A 86 -14.37 -23.07 -2.54
CA PHE A 86 -13.58 -22.01 -1.90
C PHE A 86 -12.46 -21.50 -2.82
N LYS A 87 -11.76 -22.38 -3.55
CA LYS A 87 -10.79 -21.98 -4.59
C LYS A 87 -11.43 -21.10 -5.66
N GLU A 88 -12.61 -21.47 -6.14
CA GLU A 88 -13.36 -20.67 -7.12
C GLU A 88 -13.81 -19.32 -6.55
N MET A 89 -14.24 -19.28 -5.29
CA MET A 89 -14.55 -18.02 -4.61
C MET A 89 -13.33 -17.10 -4.56
N LEU A 90 -12.16 -17.63 -4.20
CA LEU A 90 -10.90 -16.88 -4.17
C LEU A 90 -10.51 -16.40 -5.57
N LEU A 91 -10.56 -17.28 -6.58
CA LEU A 91 -10.21 -16.93 -7.95
C LEU A 91 -11.09 -15.81 -8.49
N ASN A 92 -12.40 -15.90 -8.29
CA ASN A 92 -13.35 -14.87 -8.70
C ASN A 92 -13.13 -13.54 -7.96
N PHE A 93 -12.87 -13.60 -6.65
CA PHE A 93 -12.53 -12.41 -5.86
C PHE A 93 -11.27 -11.72 -6.42
N LEU A 94 -10.20 -12.49 -6.64
CA LEU A 94 -8.94 -11.96 -7.17
C LEU A 94 -9.13 -11.40 -8.59
N LYS A 95 -9.85 -12.10 -9.47
CA LYS A 95 -10.15 -11.61 -10.83
C LYS A 95 -10.91 -10.30 -10.81
N SER A 96 -11.86 -10.13 -9.88
CA SER A 96 -12.61 -8.88 -9.75
C SER A 96 -11.77 -7.70 -9.25
N ASN A 97 -10.74 -7.96 -8.42
CA ASN A 97 -9.91 -6.91 -7.82
C ASN A 97 -8.58 -6.67 -8.56
N LEU A 98 -8.01 -7.67 -9.23
CA LEU A 98 -6.68 -7.62 -9.87
C LEU A 98 -6.76 -7.73 -11.41
N GLY A 99 -7.96 -8.01 -11.95
CA GLY A 99 -8.17 -8.30 -13.36
C GLY A 99 -7.80 -9.74 -13.72
N ASP A 100 -7.89 -10.07 -15.00
CA ASP A 100 -7.61 -11.41 -15.50
C ASP A 100 -6.09 -11.61 -15.69
N GLN A 101 -5.41 -12.08 -14.64
CA GLN A 101 -3.96 -12.29 -14.65
C GLN A 101 -3.62 -13.78 -14.78
N PRO A 102 -2.60 -14.17 -15.56
CA PRO A 102 -2.20 -15.58 -15.72
C PRO A 102 -1.69 -16.22 -14.41
N SER A 103 -1.20 -15.38 -13.50
CA SER A 103 -0.61 -15.76 -12.22
C SER A 103 -1.62 -15.98 -11.08
N LEU A 104 -2.92 -15.72 -11.29
CA LEU A 104 -3.92 -15.77 -10.22
C LEU A 104 -3.99 -17.15 -9.54
N ALA A 105 -3.82 -18.24 -10.29
CA ALA A 105 -3.83 -19.60 -9.72
C ALA A 105 -2.69 -19.82 -8.70
N ALA A 106 -1.52 -19.23 -8.94
CA ALA A 106 -0.40 -19.28 -8.00
C ALA A 106 -0.70 -18.47 -6.73
N LEU A 107 -1.37 -17.31 -6.87
CA LEU A 107 -1.80 -16.50 -5.72
C LEU A 107 -2.89 -17.21 -4.90
N VAL A 108 -3.86 -17.86 -5.54
CA VAL A 108 -4.87 -18.70 -4.85
C VAL A 108 -4.18 -19.81 -4.05
N SER A 109 -3.21 -20.50 -4.66
CA SER A 109 -2.46 -21.57 -3.99
C SER A 109 -1.70 -21.06 -2.77
N ARG A 110 -1.10 -19.86 -2.87
CA ARG A 110 -0.42 -19.20 -1.74
C ARG A 110 -1.39 -18.80 -0.62
N ILE A 111 -2.55 -18.26 -0.98
CA ILE A 111 -3.61 -17.89 -0.02
C ILE A 111 -4.08 -19.14 0.73
N ILE A 112 -4.28 -20.26 0.03
CA ILE A 112 -4.69 -21.52 0.65
C ILE A 112 -3.61 -22.06 1.59
N ALA A 113 -2.35 -22.06 1.16
CA ALA A 113 -1.23 -22.47 2.02
C ALA A 113 -1.07 -21.58 3.26
N MET A 114 -1.42 -20.29 3.15
CA MET A 114 -1.45 -19.38 4.29
C MET A 114 -2.64 -19.63 5.22
N ALA A 115 -3.80 -19.99 4.65
CA ALA A 115 -5.02 -20.27 5.40
C ALA A 115 -4.95 -21.58 6.18
N ASP A 116 -4.22 -22.58 5.69
CA ASP A 116 -3.94 -23.85 6.39
C ASP A 116 -2.96 -23.62 7.56
N VAL A 117 -3.50 -23.16 8.70
CA VAL A 117 -2.72 -22.77 9.89
C VAL A 117 -2.19 -24.01 10.59
N ASN A 118 -2.96 -25.08 10.62
CA ASN A 118 -2.58 -26.33 11.29
C ASN A 118 -1.68 -27.25 10.41
N ARG A 119 -1.51 -26.91 9.13
CA ARG A 119 -0.69 -27.62 8.13
C ARG A 119 -1.16 -29.05 7.89
N ASP A 120 -2.45 -29.28 7.92
CA ASP A 120 -3.04 -30.60 7.66
C ASP A 120 -3.35 -30.85 6.17
N GLY A 121 -3.05 -29.87 5.31
CA GLY A 121 -3.29 -29.92 3.88
C GLY A 121 -4.75 -29.62 3.49
N LYS A 122 -5.57 -29.20 4.45
CA LYS A 122 -6.97 -28.80 4.26
C LYS A 122 -7.18 -27.41 4.84
N VAL A 123 -8.31 -26.80 4.49
CA VAL A 123 -8.72 -25.52 5.06
C VAL A 123 -10.05 -25.72 5.76
N SER A 124 -10.05 -25.54 7.07
CA SER A 124 -11.27 -25.57 7.88
C SER A 124 -12.15 -24.35 7.59
N LEU A 125 -13.42 -24.42 7.98
CA LEU A 125 -14.34 -23.28 7.82
C LEU A 125 -13.85 -22.02 8.55
N ALA A 126 -13.25 -22.18 9.73
CA ALA A 126 -12.73 -21.06 10.53
C ALA A 126 -11.52 -20.38 9.86
N GLU A 127 -10.62 -21.18 9.27
CA GLU A 127 -9.50 -20.69 8.47
C GLU A 127 -9.96 -19.97 7.21
N ALA A 128 -10.90 -20.59 6.47
CA ALA A 128 -11.47 -20.01 5.26
C ALA A 128 -12.17 -18.67 5.54
N LYS A 129 -12.93 -18.57 6.63
CA LYS A 129 -13.59 -17.33 7.07
C LYS A 129 -12.60 -16.23 7.41
N SER A 130 -11.52 -16.58 8.10
CA SER A 130 -10.51 -15.62 8.55
C SER A 130 -9.74 -15.04 7.37
N ILE A 131 -9.25 -15.90 6.47
CA ILE A 131 -8.54 -15.43 5.28
C ILE A 131 -9.45 -14.65 4.33
N TRP A 132 -10.72 -15.06 4.19
CA TRP A 132 -11.69 -14.34 3.37
C TRP A 132 -11.95 -12.92 3.89
N ALA A 133 -12.06 -12.76 5.20
CA ALA A 133 -12.23 -11.46 5.84
C ALA A 133 -10.98 -10.56 5.64
N LEU A 134 -9.78 -11.12 5.81
CA LEU A 134 -8.54 -10.38 5.57
C LEU A 134 -8.39 -9.92 4.12
N LEU A 135 -8.78 -10.75 3.15
CA LEU A 135 -8.71 -10.41 1.74
C LEU A 135 -9.59 -9.21 1.36
N GLN A 136 -10.66 -8.92 2.12
CA GLN A 136 -11.47 -7.71 1.89
C GLN A 136 -10.69 -6.42 2.19
N LEU A 137 -9.61 -6.51 2.99
CA LEU A 137 -8.74 -5.38 3.28
C LEU A 137 -7.77 -5.19 2.12
N ASN A 138 -7.93 -4.09 1.38
CA ASN A 138 -7.08 -3.78 0.21
C ASN A 138 -5.57 -3.84 0.54
N GLU A 139 -5.16 -3.30 1.69
CA GLU A 139 -3.75 -3.38 2.12
C GLU A 139 -3.25 -4.82 2.28
N PHE A 140 -4.07 -5.72 2.79
CA PHE A 140 -3.71 -7.13 2.97
C PHE A 140 -3.66 -7.85 1.61
N LEU A 141 -4.62 -7.60 0.72
CA LEU A 141 -4.59 -8.12 -0.65
C LEU A 141 -3.31 -7.69 -1.38
N LEU A 142 -2.95 -6.40 -1.29
CA LEU A 142 -1.72 -5.89 -1.89
C LEU A 142 -0.47 -6.49 -1.27
N MET A 143 -0.46 -6.69 0.05
CA MET A 143 0.66 -7.34 0.74
C MET A 143 0.88 -8.77 0.24
N LEU A 144 -0.17 -9.52 -0.06
CA LEU A 144 -0.05 -10.87 -0.63
C LEU A 144 0.40 -10.85 -2.10
N SER A 145 -0.11 -9.90 -2.89
CA SER A 145 0.29 -9.71 -4.28
C SER A 145 1.76 -9.26 -4.42
N LEU A 146 2.25 -8.45 -3.48
CA LEU A 146 3.60 -7.89 -3.47
C LEU A 146 4.54 -8.63 -2.50
N HIS A 147 4.12 -9.78 -1.95
CA HIS A 147 4.78 -10.46 -0.83
C HIS A 147 6.25 -10.84 -1.08
N GLU A 148 6.62 -11.14 -2.32
CA GLU A 148 7.99 -11.57 -2.65
C GLU A 148 9.00 -10.42 -2.76
N LYS A 149 8.57 -9.20 -2.42
CA LYS A 149 9.30 -7.98 -2.71
C LYS A 149 9.69 -7.25 -1.43
N GLU A 150 10.93 -6.78 -1.38
CA GLU A 150 11.52 -6.22 -0.16
C GLU A 150 10.91 -4.86 0.25
N HIS A 151 10.07 -4.25 -0.59
CA HIS A 151 9.51 -2.93 -0.39
C HIS A 151 8.27 -2.89 0.52
N THR A 152 7.69 -4.03 0.89
CA THR A 152 6.52 -4.07 1.78
C THR A 152 6.88 -4.54 3.18
N SER A 153 6.00 -4.29 4.15
CA SER A 153 6.16 -4.84 5.51
C SER A 153 5.89 -6.34 5.48
N LYS A 154 6.78 -7.13 6.07
CA LYS A 154 6.58 -8.57 6.23
C LYS A 154 5.35 -8.86 7.08
N LEU A 155 4.47 -9.70 6.57
CA LEU A 155 3.38 -10.30 7.32
C LEU A 155 3.95 -11.35 8.28
N LEU A 156 3.71 -11.19 9.57
CA LEU A 156 4.18 -12.12 10.59
C LEU A 156 3.10 -13.12 11.01
N GLY A 157 1.83 -12.72 10.95
CA GLY A 157 0.72 -13.61 11.22
C GLY A 157 -0.63 -12.91 11.28
N HIS A 158 -1.68 -13.65 11.60
CA HIS A 158 -3.05 -13.15 11.62
C HIS A 158 -3.94 -13.90 12.61
N CYS A 159 -5.07 -13.27 12.98
CA CYS A 159 -6.13 -13.89 13.76
C CYS A 159 -7.49 -13.29 13.37
N GLY A 160 -8.35 -14.06 12.69
CA GLY A 160 -9.57 -13.51 12.11
C GLY A 160 -9.25 -12.45 11.06
N ASP A 161 -9.80 -11.25 11.22
CA ASP A 161 -9.62 -10.05 10.39
C ASP A 161 -8.50 -9.11 10.90
N LEU A 162 -7.79 -9.52 11.95
CA LEU A 162 -6.61 -8.86 12.48
C LEU A 162 -5.35 -9.49 11.87
N TYR A 163 -4.38 -8.67 11.52
CA TYR A 163 -3.07 -9.13 11.05
C TYR A 163 -1.91 -8.35 11.68
N VAL A 164 -0.76 -9.00 11.72
CA VAL A 164 0.46 -8.54 12.40
C VAL A 164 1.59 -8.43 11.40
N THR A 165 2.27 -7.30 11.39
CA THR A 165 3.42 -7.05 10.51
C THR A 165 4.67 -6.69 11.30
N GLU A 166 5.82 -6.77 10.64
CA GLU A 166 7.04 -6.16 11.17
C GLU A 166 6.83 -4.65 11.43
N LYS A 167 7.53 -4.13 12.44
CA LYS A 167 7.59 -2.69 12.70
C LYS A 167 8.64 -2.07 11.77
N ILE A 168 8.23 -1.04 11.03
CA ILE A 168 9.17 -0.21 10.27
C ILE A 168 9.73 0.86 11.22
N PRO A 169 11.07 0.93 11.43
CA PRO A 169 11.69 1.89 12.35
C PRO A 169 11.39 3.35 12.01
N HIS A 170 11.45 3.70 10.72
CA HIS A 170 11.21 5.05 10.23
C HIS A 170 10.00 5.07 9.30
N THR A 171 8.87 5.61 9.77
CA THR A 171 7.58 5.61 9.05
C THR A 171 7.39 6.78 8.09
N SER A 172 8.37 7.68 8.00
CA SER A 172 8.31 8.93 7.22
C SER A 172 9.63 9.15 6.49
N LEU A 173 9.58 9.67 5.25
CA LEU A 173 10.75 9.85 4.38
C LEU A 173 11.83 10.74 5.04
N TYR A 174 11.40 11.73 5.82
CA TYR A 174 12.29 12.65 6.56
C TYR A 174 12.66 12.16 7.97
N GLY A 175 12.26 10.95 8.36
CA GLY A 175 12.60 10.32 9.64
C GLY A 175 11.82 10.82 10.86
N VAL A 176 11.11 11.95 10.77
CA VAL A 176 10.30 12.50 11.87
C VAL A 176 8.95 12.98 11.34
N ASP A 177 7.87 12.56 12.01
CA ASP A 177 6.56 13.14 11.83
C ASP A 177 6.35 14.26 12.85
N VAL A 178 6.24 15.50 12.35
CA VAL A 178 5.92 16.65 13.20
C VAL A 178 4.50 16.45 13.75
N PRO A 179 4.29 16.51 15.07
CA PRO A 179 2.97 16.36 15.66
C PRO A 179 1.95 17.32 15.04
N PRO A 180 0.69 16.87 14.77
CA PRO A 180 -0.31 17.69 14.09
C PRO A 180 -0.57 19.05 14.74
N PHE A 181 -0.51 19.14 16.07
CA PHE A 181 -0.71 20.40 16.79
C PHE A 181 0.39 21.44 16.54
N LEU A 182 1.61 21.00 16.21
CA LEU A 182 2.71 21.89 15.81
C LEU A 182 2.63 22.25 14.32
N GLN A 183 1.95 21.45 13.50
CA GLN A 183 1.82 21.72 12.06
C GLN A 183 1.08 23.02 11.77
N SER A 184 0.00 23.31 12.50
CA SER A 184 -0.80 24.53 12.30
C SER A 184 -0.16 25.81 12.86
N LEU A 185 0.83 25.69 13.73
CA LEU A 185 1.49 26.83 14.38
C LEU A 185 2.79 27.28 13.68
N LEU A 186 3.35 26.42 12.82
CA LEU A 186 4.65 26.65 12.20
C LEU A 186 4.50 27.09 10.74
N PRO A 187 5.13 28.20 10.31
CA PRO A 187 5.22 28.58 8.91
C PRO A 187 5.80 27.46 8.04
N SER A 188 5.39 27.37 6.78
CA SER A 188 5.85 26.33 5.83
C SER A 188 7.38 26.26 5.68
N ILE A 189 8.08 27.39 5.80
CA ILE A 189 9.55 27.47 5.78
C ILE A 189 10.18 26.73 6.97
N VAL A 190 9.56 26.81 8.15
CA VAL A 190 10.06 26.16 9.36
C VAL A 190 9.88 24.64 9.27
N HIS A 191 8.76 24.17 8.70
CA HIS A 191 8.57 22.76 8.37
C HIS A 191 9.66 22.22 7.45
N GLN A 192 10.00 22.99 6.41
CA GLN A 192 11.04 22.59 5.46
C GLN A 192 12.41 22.49 6.13
N ILE A 193 12.77 23.44 7.00
CA ILE A 193 14.03 23.40 7.77
C ILE A 193 14.07 22.20 8.71
N ILE A 194 12.98 21.91 9.43
CA ILE A 194 12.87 20.75 10.33
C ILE A 194 13.10 19.46 9.53
N HIS A 195 12.37 19.29 8.43
CA HIS A 195 12.52 18.12 7.56
C HIS A 195 13.96 17.98 7.03
N GLN A 196 14.59 19.07 6.64
CA GLN A 196 15.98 19.09 6.17
C GLN A 196 17.00 18.71 7.27
N TRP A 197 16.72 19.02 8.52
CA TRP A 197 17.63 18.78 9.65
C TRP A 197 17.57 17.32 10.14
N PHE A 198 16.38 16.70 10.10
CA PHE A 198 16.19 15.30 10.48
C PHE A 198 16.37 14.32 9.30
N ALA A 199 16.46 14.84 8.07
CA ALA A 199 16.71 14.03 6.89
C ALA A 199 18.04 13.25 6.99
N PRO A 200 18.09 12.00 6.49
CA PRO A 200 19.34 11.27 6.39
C PRO A 200 20.40 12.02 5.55
N ALA A 201 21.67 11.64 5.74
CA ALA A 201 22.75 12.08 4.86
C ALA A 201 22.40 11.78 3.39
N TRP A 202 22.81 12.65 2.46
CA TRP A 202 22.40 12.58 1.06
C TRP A 202 22.57 11.19 0.40
N PRO A 203 23.68 10.44 0.62
CA PRO A 203 23.81 9.09 0.05
C PRO A 203 22.71 8.12 0.52
N ARG A 204 22.30 8.22 1.79
CA ARG A 204 21.21 7.40 2.35
C ARG A 204 19.86 7.80 1.75
N ARG A 205 19.64 9.10 1.53
CA ARG A 205 18.45 9.59 0.81
C ARG A 205 18.38 9.06 -0.61
N ALA A 206 19.51 9.05 -1.32
CA ALA A 206 19.60 8.46 -2.65
C ALA A 206 19.29 6.95 -2.63
N LYS A 207 19.81 6.19 -1.64
CA LYS A 207 19.48 4.77 -1.46
C LYS A 207 17.97 4.54 -1.26
N ILE A 208 17.33 5.30 -0.37
CA ILE A 208 15.87 5.21 -0.15
C ILE A 208 15.11 5.55 -1.44
N ALA A 209 15.53 6.60 -2.15
CA ALA A 209 14.89 7.01 -3.40
C ALA A 209 14.99 5.96 -4.51
N ILE A 210 16.12 5.24 -4.60
CA ILE A 210 16.28 4.11 -5.53
C ILE A 210 15.25 3.03 -5.21
N GLY A 211 15.12 2.61 -3.94
CA GLY A 211 14.12 1.61 -3.55
C GLY A 211 12.68 2.05 -3.80
N LEU A 212 12.36 3.36 -3.65
CA LEU A 212 11.06 3.89 -4.04
C LEU A 212 10.83 3.82 -5.56
N LEU A 213 11.85 4.09 -6.37
CA LEU A 213 11.76 3.97 -7.83
C LEU A 213 11.62 2.50 -8.26
N GLU A 214 12.31 1.58 -7.60
CA GLU A 214 12.17 0.13 -7.81
C GLU A 214 10.77 -0.36 -7.43
N PHE A 215 10.19 0.17 -6.35
CA PHE A 215 8.79 -0.10 -6.00
C PHE A 215 7.82 0.42 -7.07
N VAL A 216 8.06 1.61 -7.65
CA VAL A 216 7.24 2.13 -8.76
C VAL A 216 7.30 1.20 -9.98
N GLU A 217 8.47 0.66 -10.30
CA GLU A 217 8.64 -0.35 -11.35
C GLU A 217 7.95 -1.66 -11.00
N GLU A 218 7.98 -2.09 -9.74
CA GLU A 218 7.32 -3.33 -9.30
C GLU A 218 5.78 -3.27 -9.42
N ILE A 219 5.18 -2.14 -9.09
CA ILE A 219 3.72 -1.97 -9.13
C ILE A 219 3.20 -1.59 -10.53
N PHE A 220 4.11 -1.30 -11.46
CA PHE A 220 3.83 -0.99 -12.85
C PHE A 220 4.23 -2.19 -13.72
N HIS A 221 3.28 -2.90 -14.34
CA HIS A 221 3.50 -4.23 -14.94
C HIS A 221 3.84 -5.34 -13.93
N GLY A 222 3.28 -5.26 -12.72
CA GLY A 222 3.40 -6.32 -11.73
C GLY A 222 2.77 -7.63 -12.20
N THR A 223 3.20 -8.75 -11.62
CA THR A 223 2.68 -10.10 -11.89
C THR A 223 1.17 -10.21 -11.71
N TYR A 224 0.58 -9.33 -10.89
CA TYR A 224 -0.85 -9.31 -10.55
C TYR A 224 -1.57 -8.05 -11.04
N GLY A 225 -1.05 -7.43 -12.11
CA GLY A 225 -1.65 -6.26 -12.74
C GLY A 225 -1.00 -4.94 -12.32
N ASN A 226 -1.62 -3.83 -12.75
CA ASN A 226 -1.15 -2.48 -12.45
C ASN A 226 -1.76 -1.96 -11.16
N PHE A 227 -0.92 -1.29 -10.36
CA PHE A 227 -1.37 -0.57 -9.18
C PHE A 227 -0.97 0.90 -9.26
N TYR A 228 -1.77 1.74 -8.63
CA TYR A 228 -1.58 3.18 -8.62
C TYR A 228 -1.44 3.71 -7.20
N ILE A 229 -0.42 4.52 -6.94
CA ILE A 229 -0.25 5.23 -5.67
C ILE A 229 -1.19 6.44 -5.72
N CYS A 230 -2.30 6.40 -5.00
CA CYS A 230 -3.36 7.43 -5.02
C CYS A 230 -3.29 8.45 -3.88
N GLU A 231 -2.22 8.41 -3.08
CA GLU A 231 -1.83 9.47 -2.16
C GLU A 231 -0.30 9.44 -1.95
N THR A 232 0.40 10.20 -2.78
CA THR A 232 1.85 10.36 -2.72
C THR A 232 2.19 11.37 -1.63
N SER A 233 2.79 10.90 -0.55
CA SER A 233 3.19 11.74 0.59
C SER A 233 4.40 11.14 1.29
N PHE A 234 5.26 12.01 1.83
CA PHE A 234 6.40 11.58 2.66
C PHE A 234 5.98 10.77 3.88
N LYS A 235 4.74 10.93 4.36
CA LYS A 235 4.15 10.18 5.49
C LYS A 235 3.79 8.73 5.16
N ASN A 236 3.77 8.37 3.88
CA ASN A 236 3.45 7.01 3.42
C ASN A 236 4.70 6.21 3.03
N VAL A 237 5.87 6.84 3.08
CA VAL A 237 7.16 6.28 2.69
C VAL A 237 8.05 6.17 3.93
N GLY A 238 8.63 5.00 4.16
CA GLY A 238 9.52 4.73 5.27
C GLY A 238 10.75 3.95 4.85
N TYR A 239 11.56 3.56 5.84
CA TYR A 239 12.77 2.77 5.64
C TYR A 239 13.20 2.03 6.92
N ASN A 240 14.01 0.98 6.75
CA ASN A 240 14.64 0.25 7.86
C ASN A 240 15.96 0.90 8.31
N ASP A 241 16.61 0.36 9.35
CA ASP A 241 17.88 0.90 9.86
C ASP A 241 19.05 0.85 8.85
N LYS A 242 18.91 0.04 7.79
CA LYS A 242 19.85 -0.05 6.67
C LYS A 242 19.53 0.94 5.55
N TYR A 243 18.51 1.78 5.72
CA TYR A 243 17.99 2.72 4.72
C TYR A 243 17.44 2.04 3.46
N ASP A 244 16.94 0.81 3.59
CA ASP A 244 16.18 0.15 2.53
C ASP A 244 14.72 0.66 2.60
N PHE A 245 14.18 1.04 1.44
CA PHE A 245 12.84 1.62 1.32
C PHE A 245 11.76 0.64 1.76
N LYS A 246 10.73 1.17 2.44
CA LYS A 246 9.49 0.46 2.77
C LYS A 246 8.27 1.32 2.48
N MET A 247 7.30 0.77 1.78
CA MET A 247 5.96 1.35 1.66
C MET A 247 5.20 1.12 2.97
N VAL A 248 4.99 2.19 3.73
CA VAL A 248 4.42 2.13 5.09
C VAL A 248 2.90 1.96 5.03
N ASN A 249 2.26 2.57 4.03
CA ASN A 249 0.81 2.63 3.94
C ASN A 249 0.30 2.17 2.57
N LEU A 250 0.19 0.85 2.38
CA LEU A 250 -0.32 0.26 1.13
C LEU A 250 -1.80 0.59 0.86
N ARG A 251 -2.56 1.10 1.84
CA ARG A 251 -3.95 1.57 1.59
C ARG A 251 -4.01 2.75 0.64
N LYS A 252 -2.90 3.47 0.50
CA LYS A 252 -2.77 4.56 -0.46
C LYS A 252 -2.44 4.07 -1.86
N VAL A 253 -2.36 2.76 -2.06
CA VAL A 253 -2.20 2.11 -3.36
C VAL A 253 -3.53 1.43 -3.70
N ALA A 254 -3.98 1.59 -4.93
CA ALA A 254 -5.20 0.98 -5.43
C ALA A 254 -4.92 0.17 -6.68
N THR A 255 -5.71 -0.89 -6.88
CA THR A 255 -5.64 -1.68 -8.10
C THR A 255 -6.30 -0.92 -9.25
N GLU A 256 -5.88 -1.23 -10.48
CA GLU A 256 -6.53 -0.70 -11.67
C GLU A 256 -8.03 -1.00 -11.68
N MET A 257 -8.45 -2.18 -11.23
CA MET A 257 -9.87 -2.57 -11.19
C MET A 257 -10.68 -1.75 -10.18
N THR A 258 -10.12 -1.44 -9.00
CA THR A 258 -10.78 -0.58 -8.01
C THR A 258 -11.02 0.82 -8.58
N ILE A 259 -10.02 1.39 -9.24
CA ILE A 259 -10.13 2.73 -9.85
C ILE A 259 -11.13 2.71 -11.01
N ARG A 260 -11.04 1.74 -11.93
CA ARG A 260 -11.99 1.56 -13.03
C ARG A 260 -13.43 1.44 -12.51
N GLY A 261 -13.64 0.65 -11.45
CA GLY A 261 -14.93 0.49 -10.80
C GLY A 261 -15.48 1.80 -10.23
N PHE A 262 -14.64 2.61 -9.60
CA PHE A 262 -15.01 3.92 -9.06
C PHE A 262 -15.38 4.95 -10.14
N LEU A 263 -14.70 4.92 -11.28
CA LEU A 263 -14.88 5.88 -12.38
C LEU A 263 -16.05 5.51 -13.30
N LYS A 264 -16.40 4.22 -13.38
CA LYS A 264 -17.41 3.70 -14.32
C LYS A 264 -18.76 4.39 -14.15
N GLY A 265 -19.21 5.06 -15.21
CA GLY A 265 -20.51 5.75 -15.25
C GLY A 265 -20.59 7.03 -14.40
N ARG A 266 -19.46 7.47 -13.82
CA ARG A 266 -19.40 8.69 -13.03
C ARG A 266 -19.45 9.91 -13.95
N HIS A 267 -20.36 10.83 -13.66
CA HIS A 267 -20.46 12.11 -14.38
C HIS A 267 -19.28 13.03 -14.04
N CYS A 268 -18.82 13.80 -15.01
CA CYS A 268 -17.75 14.78 -14.83
C CYS A 268 -17.89 15.99 -15.76
N GLU A 269 -17.37 17.12 -15.30
CA GLU A 269 -17.17 18.35 -16.07
C GLU A 269 -15.67 18.56 -16.38
N GLN A 270 -14.82 18.18 -15.43
CA GLN A 270 -13.38 18.35 -15.48
C GLN A 270 -12.66 17.08 -14.99
N ASN A 271 -11.37 16.93 -15.34
CA ASN A 271 -10.57 15.77 -14.91
C ASN A 271 -10.50 15.62 -13.37
N VAL A 272 -10.55 16.73 -12.64
CA VAL A 272 -10.52 16.71 -11.16
C VAL A 272 -11.72 15.97 -10.56
N ASP A 273 -12.87 15.97 -11.24
CA ASP A 273 -14.08 15.23 -10.81
C ASP A 273 -13.88 13.70 -10.89
N CYS A 274 -12.89 13.28 -11.68
CA CYS A 274 -12.47 11.90 -11.89
C CYS A 274 -11.24 11.54 -11.05
N THR A 275 -11.14 12.08 -9.84
CA THR A 275 -10.03 11.79 -8.91
C THR A 275 -10.43 10.72 -7.90
N TYR A 276 -9.73 9.59 -7.93
CA TYR A 276 -9.77 8.59 -6.86
C TYR A 276 -8.71 8.92 -5.79
N GLY A 277 -9.05 8.78 -4.51
CA GLY A 277 -8.14 9.12 -3.41
C GLY A 277 -7.81 10.62 -3.41
N LYS A 278 -6.51 10.97 -3.39
CA LYS A 278 -6.06 12.36 -3.44
C LYS A 278 -5.43 12.76 -4.76
N ASP A 279 -4.74 11.84 -5.45
CA ASP A 279 -3.90 12.18 -6.62
C ASP A 279 -4.00 11.19 -7.79
N CYS A 280 -4.96 10.24 -7.77
CA CYS A 280 -5.26 9.38 -8.92
C CYS A 280 -6.32 10.03 -9.79
N MET A 281 -5.91 11.00 -10.60
CA MET A 281 -6.78 11.72 -11.53
C MET A 281 -6.86 11.01 -12.89
N ALA A 282 -8.08 10.72 -13.35
CA ALA A 282 -8.36 10.22 -14.68
C ALA A 282 -8.92 11.31 -15.59
N THR A 283 -9.02 11.02 -16.90
CA THR A 283 -9.56 11.96 -17.87
C THR A 283 -11.10 12.02 -17.85
N CYS A 284 -11.64 13.22 -18.03
CA CYS A 284 -13.07 13.43 -18.25
C CYS A 284 -13.36 13.51 -19.74
N ASP A 285 -14.28 12.70 -20.24
CA ASP A 285 -14.83 12.88 -21.58
C ASP A 285 -15.80 14.05 -21.57
N LYS A 286 -15.39 15.19 -22.15
CA LYS A 286 -16.22 16.41 -22.16
C LYS A 286 -17.48 16.28 -23.03
N LEU A 287 -17.50 15.35 -24.00
CA LEU A 287 -18.65 15.13 -24.87
C LEU A 287 -19.68 14.24 -24.17
N LEU A 288 -19.22 13.12 -23.61
CA LEU A 288 -20.08 12.18 -22.90
C LEU A 288 -20.37 12.59 -21.45
N LYS A 289 -19.64 13.59 -20.94
CA LYS A 289 -19.66 14.05 -19.55
C LYS A 289 -19.47 12.89 -18.57
N GLN A 290 -18.54 11.99 -18.88
CA GLN A 290 -18.26 10.79 -18.11
C GLN A 290 -16.76 10.55 -17.92
N CYS A 291 -16.40 10.06 -16.75
CA CYS A 291 -15.02 9.69 -16.45
C CYS A 291 -14.56 8.51 -17.30
N LYS A 292 -13.38 8.64 -17.90
CA LYS A 292 -12.63 7.55 -18.52
C LYS A 292 -11.71 6.90 -17.51
N SER A 293 -11.18 5.74 -17.87
CA SER A 293 -10.21 5.00 -17.04
C SER A 293 -8.76 5.41 -17.31
N ASP A 294 -8.51 6.30 -18.27
CA ASP A 294 -7.16 6.74 -18.64
C ASP A 294 -6.62 7.72 -17.60
N MET A 295 -5.60 7.28 -16.87
CA MET A 295 -4.94 8.07 -15.83
C MET A 295 -4.12 9.20 -16.45
N VAL A 296 -4.26 10.41 -15.90
CA VAL A 296 -3.56 11.61 -16.42
C VAL A 296 -2.07 11.55 -16.10
N GLN A 297 -1.71 11.15 -14.88
CA GLN A 297 -0.32 11.10 -14.40
C GLN A 297 0.06 9.68 -13.95
N PRO A 298 1.22 9.15 -14.39
CA PRO A 298 1.73 7.87 -13.91
C PRO A 298 2.32 8.00 -12.50
N ASN A 299 2.48 6.87 -11.80
CA ASN A 299 3.09 6.81 -10.46
C ASN A 299 4.47 7.48 -10.42
N LEU A 300 5.30 7.25 -11.44
CA LEU A 300 6.65 7.80 -11.53
C LEU A 300 6.67 9.33 -11.55
N ALA A 301 5.73 9.97 -12.25
CA ALA A 301 5.64 11.44 -12.27
C ALA A 301 5.38 12.00 -10.87
N LYS A 302 4.45 11.37 -10.13
CA LYS A 302 4.11 11.76 -8.75
C LYS A 302 5.25 11.52 -7.78
N VAL A 303 5.92 10.37 -7.88
CA VAL A 303 7.10 10.04 -7.09
C VAL A 303 8.25 11.00 -7.37
N CYS A 304 8.49 11.39 -8.62
CA CYS A 304 9.51 12.39 -8.93
C CYS A 304 9.19 13.77 -8.36
N GLY A 305 7.91 14.15 -8.26
CA GLY A 305 7.47 15.33 -7.53
C GLY A 305 7.82 15.26 -6.05
N LEU A 306 7.55 14.12 -5.40
CA LEU A 306 7.93 13.88 -4.00
C LEU A 306 9.45 13.92 -3.80
N LEU A 307 10.21 13.32 -4.73
CA LEU A 307 11.67 13.21 -4.65
C LEU A 307 12.40 14.52 -4.98
N GLN A 308 11.72 15.49 -5.61
CA GLN A 308 12.37 16.72 -6.05
C GLN A 308 13.01 17.48 -4.89
N ASP A 309 12.23 17.86 -3.89
CA ASP A 309 12.75 18.59 -2.73
C ASP A 309 13.65 17.70 -1.87
N TYR A 310 13.32 16.41 -1.78
CA TYR A 310 14.04 15.45 -0.97
C TYR A 310 15.46 15.18 -1.48
N LEU A 311 15.68 15.14 -2.80
CA LEU A 311 16.99 14.83 -3.38
C LEU A 311 17.80 16.07 -3.74
N LEU A 312 17.16 17.18 -4.14
CA LEU A 312 17.90 18.40 -4.54
C LEU A 312 18.52 19.13 -3.35
N TYR A 313 17.90 19.02 -2.17
CA TYR A 313 18.47 19.59 -0.95
C TYR A 313 19.78 18.88 -0.57
N GLY A 314 20.88 19.63 -0.45
CA GLY A 314 22.19 19.06 -0.10
C GLY A 314 22.77 18.10 -1.15
N ALA A 315 22.28 18.15 -2.40
CA ALA A 315 22.84 17.37 -3.50
C ALA A 315 24.29 17.80 -3.81
N PRO A 316 25.19 16.85 -4.13
CA PRO A 316 26.51 17.16 -4.63
C PRO A 316 26.46 18.08 -5.85
N LEU A 317 27.29 19.13 -5.88
CA LEU A 317 27.24 20.17 -6.91
C LEU A 317 27.33 19.61 -8.33
N GLU A 318 28.23 18.65 -8.55
CA GLU A 318 28.44 17.96 -9.83
C GLU A 318 27.19 17.25 -10.37
N LEU A 319 26.30 16.84 -9.46
CA LEU A 319 25.11 16.04 -9.79
C LEU A 319 23.84 16.90 -9.89
N LYS A 320 23.81 18.02 -9.17
CA LYS A 320 22.60 18.78 -8.89
C LYS A 320 21.86 19.22 -10.15
N GLU A 321 22.57 19.73 -11.15
CA GLU A 321 21.96 20.20 -12.39
C GLU A 321 21.33 19.06 -13.20
N GLU A 322 22.06 17.97 -13.40
CA GLU A 322 21.56 16.82 -14.16
C GLU A 322 20.40 16.14 -13.43
N LEU A 323 20.50 15.98 -12.10
CA LEU A 323 19.42 15.45 -11.28
C LEU A 323 18.16 16.32 -11.36
N GLN A 324 18.30 17.64 -11.29
CA GLN A 324 17.18 18.56 -11.41
C GLN A 324 16.52 18.48 -12.79
N LYS A 325 17.31 18.34 -13.86
CA LYS A 325 16.80 18.15 -15.22
C LYS A 325 16.02 16.85 -15.35
N GLN A 326 16.57 15.73 -14.89
CA GLN A 326 15.92 14.41 -14.96
C GLN A 326 14.62 14.39 -14.14
N LEU A 327 14.61 14.96 -12.94
CA LEU A 327 13.41 15.05 -12.10
C LEU A 327 12.32 15.91 -12.76
N ARG A 328 12.69 17.04 -13.39
CA ARG A 328 11.73 17.86 -14.15
C ARG A 328 11.12 17.08 -15.31
N THR A 329 11.93 16.43 -16.14
CA THR A 329 11.45 15.58 -17.23
C THR A 329 10.51 14.49 -16.71
N CYS A 330 10.88 13.85 -15.60
CA CYS A 330 10.08 12.82 -14.96
C CYS A 330 8.69 13.32 -14.51
N MET A 331 8.61 14.50 -13.89
CA MET A 331 7.33 15.08 -13.47
C MET A 331 6.42 15.47 -14.65
N THR A 332 6.97 15.68 -15.84
CA THR A 332 6.18 15.97 -17.05
C THR A 332 5.63 14.73 -17.75
N LEU A 333 5.95 13.52 -17.27
CA LEU A 333 5.42 12.29 -17.84
C LEU A 333 3.88 12.29 -17.75
N SER A 334 3.25 11.95 -18.87
CA SER A 334 1.79 11.89 -19.01
C SER A 334 1.35 10.47 -19.31
N GLY A 335 0.27 10.04 -18.66
CA GLY A 335 -0.35 8.73 -18.89
C GLY A 335 -1.03 8.60 -20.24
N LEU A 336 -1.24 9.72 -20.94
CA LEU A 336 -1.95 9.80 -22.22
C LEU A 336 -1.01 9.75 -23.43
N ALA A 337 0.30 9.66 -23.21
CA ALA A 337 1.28 9.65 -24.27
C ALA A 337 1.32 8.28 -24.99
N SER A 338 1.34 8.29 -26.32
CA SER A 338 1.34 7.09 -27.17
C SER A 338 2.56 6.15 -26.99
N GLN A 339 3.60 6.61 -26.30
CA GLN A 339 4.82 5.84 -25.97
C GLN A 339 5.16 5.91 -24.47
N MET A 340 4.13 5.98 -23.61
CA MET A 340 4.30 6.12 -22.17
C MET A 340 5.23 5.05 -21.58
N GLU A 341 5.07 3.77 -21.92
CA GLU A 341 5.84 2.68 -21.33
C GLU A 341 7.35 2.78 -21.60
N VAL A 342 7.73 3.10 -22.84
CA VAL A 342 9.15 3.26 -23.23
C VAL A 342 9.76 4.49 -22.54
N HIS A 343 9.03 5.61 -22.51
CA HIS A 343 9.49 6.84 -21.88
C HIS A 343 9.60 6.68 -20.36
N HIS A 344 8.65 5.99 -19.75
CA HIS A 344 8.63 5.68 -18.32
C HIS A 344 9.87 4.86 -17.93
N SER A 345 10.11 3.74 -18.60
CA SER A 345 11.25 2.86 -18.34
C SER A 345 12.59 3.56 -18.55
N LEU A 346 12.71 4.40 -19.60
CA LEU A 346 13.93 5.16 -19.86
C LEU A 346 14.22 6.18 -18.74
N VAL A 347 13.24 6.99 -18.36
CA VAL A 347 13.41 8.02 -17.32
C VAL A 347 13.70 7.37 -15.97
N LEU A 348 12.98 6.30 -15.62
CA LEU A 348 13.18 5.55 -14.39
C LEU A 348 14.60 4.99 -14.30
N ASN A 349 15.07 4.31 -15.36
CA ASN A 349 16.41 3.72 -15.39
C ASN A 349 17.51 4.79 -15.38
N ASN A 350 17.32 5.92 -16.06
CA ASN A 350 18.27 7.04 -16.01
C ASN A 350 18.39 7.61 -14.60
N LEU A 351 17.26 7.84 -13.91
CA LEU A 351 17.26 8.31 -12.52
C LEU A 351 17.94 7.32 -11.58
N LYS A 352 17.60 6.03 -11.64
CA LYS A 352 18.25 4.98 -10.83
C LYS A 352 19.75 4.95 -11.07
N THR A 353 20.18 4.92 -12.34
CA THR A 353 21.60 4.86 -12.72
C THR A 353 22.36 6.10 -12.23
N LEU A 354 21.75 7.28 -12.37
CA LEU A 354 22.33 8.54 -11.94
C LEU A 354 22.57 8.57 -10.42
N LEU A 355 21.59 8.11 -9.62
CA LEU A 355 21.71 8.00 -8.17
C LEU A 355 22.73 6.92 -7.77
N TRP A 356 22.64 5.74 -8.40
CA TRP A 356 23.51 4.60 -8.13
C TRP A 356 24.98 4.94 -8.33
N LYS A 357 25.33 5.56 -9.46
CA LYS A 357 26.70 5.97 -9.79
C LYS A 357 27.33 6.86 -8.70
N LYS A 358 26.53 7.65 -7.99
CA LYS A 358 27.06 8.50 -6.92
C LYS A 358 27.28 7.75 -5.61
N ILE A 359 26.39 6.80 -5.27
CA ILE A 359 26.49 6.06 -4.01
C ILE A 359 27.42 4.84 -4.11
N SER A 360 27.58 4.24 -5.29
CA SER A 360 28.47 3.09 -5.52
C SER A 360 29.95 3.38 -5.28
N ASN A 361 30.34 4.65 -5.41
CA ASN A 361 31.72 5.11 -5.23
C ASN A 361 32.01 5.58 -3.79
N THR A 362 31.07 5.38 -2.87
CA THR A 362 31.19 5.81 -1.47
C THR A 362 31.16 4.59 -0.54
N LYS A 363 31.68 4.70 0.69
CA LYS A 363 31.66 3.62 1.71
C LYS A 363 30.24 3.24 2.20
N TYR A 364 29.21 3.53 1.42
CA TYR A 364 27.79 3.37 1.75
C TYR A 364 27.08 2.35 0.84
N SER A 365 27.84 1.60 0.03
CA SER A 365 27.37 0.40 -0.69
C SER A 365 27.10 -0.77 0.25
#